data_AF-A0A2H5WPC8-F1
#
_entry.id   AF-A0A2H5WPC8-F1
#
_cell.length_a   1.000
_cell.length_b   1.000
_cell.length_c   1.000
_cell.angle_alpha   90.00
_cell.angle_beta   90.00
_cell.angle_gamma   90.00
#
_symmetry.space_group_name_H-M   'P 1'
#
loop_
_entity.id
_entity.type
_entity.pdbx_description
1 polymer ?
#
loop_
_entity_poly.entity_id
_entity_poly.type
_entity_poly.pdbx_seq_one_letter_code
_entity_poly.pdbx_strand_id
1 'polypeptide(L)'
;MNLVLGVLLAGGVAWGAYRMRLLTRDGALGAVVVGASVFGLGGWQPSLLMVVFFFTSSLLPRVLGRSGQSERRNLWQVLANGGMPTLAVWLAFLAPAFAERAWLAYVASLACATGDTWATEIGIRYGRQPRLILTGAPVPPGTSGAVSLAGTLGALLGSGLIAGLGALGMGLSAAQFLWAWGAGLAGVMLDSLLGASVQARFVCQRCQKRTESRVHCGVPAEWHSGWRWLDNNGVNALATLGAALTGFMGRF
;
A
#
# COMPACT_ATOMS: atom_id res chain seq x y z
N MET A 1 14.23 16.85 -15.06
CA MET A 1 14.08 15.38 -15.18
C MET A 1 15.43 14.76 -15.47
N ASN A 2 15.88 13.79 -14.68
CA ASN A 2 17.17 13.13 -14.88
C ASN A 2 17.05 11.66 -14.40
N LEU A 3 16.88 10.74 -15.35
CA LEU A 3 16.74 9.31 -15.06
C LEU A 3 18.02 8.73 -14.45
N VAL A 4 19.20 9.21 -14.85
CA VAL A 4 20.47 8.76 -14.28
C VAL A 4 20.53 9.11 -12.80
N LEU A 5 20.21 10.37 -12.44
CA LEU A 5 20.12 10.78 -11.05
C LEU A 5 19.02 10.01 -10.29
N GLY A 6 17.88 9.75 -10.94
CA GLY A 6 16.81 8.92 -10.37
C GLY A 6 17.28 7.50 -10.04
N VAL A 7 18.01 6.85 -10.93
CA VAL A 7 18.59 5.52 -10.70
C VAL A 7 19.60 5.56 -9.55
N LEU A 8 20.48 6.56 -9.49
CA LEU A 8 21.47 6.69 -8.43
C LEU A 8 20.82 6.90 -7.05
N LEU A 9 19.85 7.82 -6.96
CA LEU A 9 19.15 8.10 -5.71
C LEU A 9 18.28 6.92 -5.27
N ALA A 10 17.48 6.35 -6.18
CA ALA A 10 16.67 5.17 -5.88
C ALA A 10 17.55 3.96 -5.52
N GLY A 11 18.70 3.80 -6.18
CA GLY A 11 19.73 2.82 -5.87
C GLY A 11 20.27 2.99 -4.45
N GLY A 12 20.64 4.20 -4.05
CA GLY A 12 21.10 4.51 -2.70
C GLY A 12 20.06 4.20 -1.63
N VAL A 13 18.80 4.62 -1.84
CA VAL A 13 17.69 4.34 -0.92
C VAL A 13 17.40 2.85 -0.83
N ALA A 14 17.30 2.15 -1.97
CA ALA A 14 17.02 0.71 -2.02
C ALA A 14 18.15 -0.11 -1.39
N TRP A 15 19.41 0.28 -1.60
CA TRP A 15 20.56 -0.33 -0.97
C TRP A 15 20.52 -0.16 0.55
N GLY A 16 20.31 1.07 1.04
CA GLY A 16 20.16 1.33 2.48
C GLY A 16 19.02 0.52 3.11
N ALA A 17 17.86 0.48 2.45
CA ALA A 17 16.71 -0.30 2.87
C ALA A 17 16.98 -1.81 2.89
N TYR A 18 17.70 -2.34 1.91
CA TYR A 18 18.14 -3.74 1.88
C TYR A 18 19.10 -4.05 3.04
N ARG A 19 20.06 -3.15 3.32
CA ARG A 19 20.98 -3.27 4.48
C ARG A 19 20.24 -3.23 5.82
N MET A 20 19.20 -2.41 5.92
CA MET A 20 18.27 -2.36 7.07
C MET A 20 17.30 -3.56 7.13
N ARG A 21 17.41 -4.53 6.20
CA ARG A 21 16.53 -5.70 6.08
C ARG A 21 15.06 -5.32 5.88
N LEU A 22 14.76 -4.19 5.24
CA LEU A 22 13.40 -3.77 4.89
C LEU A 22 12.96 -4.39 3.55
N LEU A 23 13.91 -4.64 2.65
CA LEU A 23 13.69 -5.23 1.33
C LEU A 23 14.39 -6.57 1.19
N THR A 24 13.79 -7.43 0.38
CA THR A 24 14.47 -8.58 -0.26
C THR A 24 15.35 -8.10 -1.42
N ARG A 25 16.10 -9.00 -2.06
CA ARG A 25 16.96 -8.62 -3.20
C ARG A 25 16.12 -8.21 -4.41
N ASP A 26 15.10 -8.99 -4.74
CA ASP A 26 14.13 -8.70 -5.79
C ASP A 26 13.28 -7.47 -5.46
N GLY A 27 12.88 -7.30 -4.20
CA GLY A 27 12.22 -6.09 -3.73
C GLY A 27 13.08 -4.84 -3.90
N ALA A 28 14.39 -4.93 -3.63
CA ALA A 28 15.31 -3.82 -3.85
C ALA A 28 15.41 -3.44 -5.33
N LEU A 29 15.50 -4.41 -6.24
CA LEU A 29 15.47 -4.14 -7.68
C LEU A 29 14.15 -3.48 -8.10
N GLY A 30 13.01 -3.98 -7.62
CA GLY A 30 11.70 -3.36 -7.84
C GLY A 30 11.64 -1.92 -7.35
N ALA A 31 12.19 -1.65 -6.16
CA ALA A 31 12.22 -0.32 -5.58
C ALA A 31 13.12 0.64 -6.38
N VAL A 32 14.21 0.16 -6.98
CA VAL A 32 15.03 0.98 -7.90
C VAL A 32 14.23 1.35 -9.14
N VAL A 33 13.53 0.40 -9.76
CA VAL A 33 12.73 0.68 -10.98
C VAL A 33 11.60 1.67 -10.68
N VAL A 34 10.84 1.45 -9.60
CA VAL A 34 9.77 2.34 -9.16
C VAL A 34 10.33 3.73 -8.79
N GLY A 35 11.36 3.78 -7.94
CA GLY A 35 11.94 5.04 -7.48
C GLY A 35 12.59 5.86 -8.60
N ALA A 36 13.32 5.20 -9.50
CA ALA A 36 13.92 5.86 -10.66
C ALA A 36 12.86 6.42 -11.61
N SER A 37 11.75 5.70 -11.79
CA SER A 37 10.62 6.16 -12.60
C SER A 37 9.95 7.38 -11.99
N VAL A 38 9.63 7.33 -10.69
CA VAL A 38 8.96 8.43 -9.97
C VAL A 38 9.85 9.68 -9.95
N PHE A 39 11.14 9.52 -9.63
CA PHE A 39 12.07 10.66 -9.61
C PHE A 39 12.40 11.18 -11.01
N GLY A 40 12.70 10.28 -11.93
CA GLY A 40 13.13 10.63 -13.28
C GLY A 40 12.07 11.42 -14.04
N LEU A 41 10.81 11.02 -13.91
CA LEU A 41 9.68 11.61 -14.63
C LEU A 41 8.92 12.65 -13.80
N GLY A 42 8.72 12.40 -12.50
CA GLY A 42 7.92 13.27 -11.63
C GLY A 42 8.71 14.26 -10.79
N GLY A 43 10.03 14.08 -10.66
CA GLY A 43 10.88 14.95 -9.85
C GLY A 43 10.91 14.62 -8.36
N TRP A 44 11.45 15.54 -7.57
CA TRP A 44 11.75 15.29 -6.16
C TRP A 44 10.50 15.29 -5.27
N GLN A 45 9.48 16.08 -5.59
CA GLN A 45 8.26 16.18 -4.78
C GLN A 45 7.49 14.85 -4.68
N PRO A 46 7.07 14.20 -5.79
CA PRO A 46 6.42 12.89 -5.68
C PRO A 46 7.37 11.83 -5.11
N SER A 47 8.68 11.90 -5.41
CA SER A 47 9.67 10.98 -4.85
C SER A 47 9.75 11.03 -3.33
N LEU A 48 9.64 12.21 -2.73
CA LEU A 48 9.61 12.39 -1.28
C LEU A 48 8.42 11.65 -0.66
N LEU A 49 7.23 11.78 -1.27
CA LEU A 49 6.04 11.05 -0.82
C LEU A 49 6.25 9.53 -0.91
N MET A 50 6.83 9.02 -2.00
CA MET A 50 7.12 7.59 -2.17
C MET A 50 8.10 7.08 -1.11
N VAL A 51 9.14 7.87 -0.79
CA VAL A 51 10.11 7.57 0.27
C VAL A 51 9.43 7.56 1.64
N VAL A 52 8.58 8.54 1.94
CA VAL A 52 7.82 8.60 3.21
C VAL A 52 6.90 7.39 3.35
N PHE A 53 6.11 7.05 2.32
CA PHE A 53 5.30 5.83 2.29
C PHE A 53 6.17 4.60 2.57
N PHE A 54 7.28 4.45 1.84
CA PHE A 54 8.13 3.27 1.96
C PHE A 54 8.67 3.10 3.38
N PHE A 55 9.29 4.13 3.94
CA PHE A 55 9.93 4.04 5.25
C PHE A 55 8.93 3.94 6.39
N THR A 56 7.89 4.77 6.40
CA THR A 56 6.89 4.73 7.48
C THR A 56 6.20 3.38 7.51
N SER A 57 5.74 2.88 6.37
CA SER A 57 5.04 1.59 6.30
C SER A 57 5.97 0.38 6.50
N SER A 58 7.28 0.49 6.23
CA SER A 58 8.23 -0.61 6.49
C SER A 58 8.77 -0.63 7.93
N LEU A 59 8.83 0.53 8.59
CA LEU A 59 9.36 0.66 9.95
C LEU A 59 8.26 0.55 11.02
N LEU A 60 7.01 0.92 10.69
CA LEU A 60 5.88 0.88 11.62
C LEU A 60 5.72 -0.47 12.33
N PRO A 61 5.75 -1.64 11.64
CA PRO A 61 5.65 -2.94 12.33
C PRO A 61 6.74 -3.12 13.40
N ARG A 62 7.96 -2.64 13.14
CA ARG A 62 9.09 -2.75 14.06
C ARG A 62 8.92 -1.84 15.27
N VAL A 63 8.48 -0.60 15.05
CA VAL A 63 8.17 0.37 16.11
C VAL A 63 7.04 -0.14 17.01
N LEU A 64 6.07 -0.87 16.44
CA LEU A 64 4.98 -1.50 17.18
C LEU A 64 5.36 -2.84 17.84
N GLY A 65 6.63 -3.25 17.80
CA GLY A 65 7.16 -4.41 18.51
C GLY A 65 7.12 -5.73 17.74
N ARG A 66 6.87 -5.73 16.42
CA ARG A 66 6.83 -6.95 15.58
C ARG A 66 8.17 -7.29 14.92
N SER A 67 9.28 -7.07 15.62
CA SER A 67 10.66 -7.10 15.08
C SER A 67 11.16 -8.47 14.58
N GLY A 68 10.46 -9.57 14.87
CA GLY A 68 10.79 -10.93 14.39
C GLY A 68 9.93 -11.45 13.23
N GLN A 69 8.87 -10.73 12.85
CA GLN A 69 7.91 -11.11 11.81
C GLN A 69 7.72 -10.05 10.72
N SER A 70 8.43 -8.90 10.77
CA SER A 70 8.33 -7.91 9.69
C SER A 70 8.93 -8.53 8.42
N GLU A 71 8.07 -9.09 7.57
CA GLU A 71 8.47 -9.61 6.28
C GLU A 71 9.19 -8.52 5.51
N ARG A 72 10.35 -8.90 4.96
CA ARG A 72 11.04 -8.03 4.02
C ARG A 72 10.14 -7.86 2.82
N ARG A 73 9.97 -6.63 2.34
CA ARG A 73 9.13 -6.38 1.18
C ARG A 73 9.75 -7.03 -0.06
N ASN A 74 8.98 -7.86 -0.75
CA ASN A 74 9.36 -8.50 -2.00
C ASN A 74 8.94 -7.67 -3.22
N LEU A 75 9.38 -8.09 -4.41
CA LEU A 75 9.06 -7.40 -5.66
C LEU A 75 7.54 -7.21 -5.83
N TRP A 76 6.75 -8.24 -5.52
CA TRP A 76 5.29 -8.20 -5.67
C TRP A 76 4.64 -7.20 -4.74
N GLN A 77 5.09 -7.09 -3.49
CA GLN A 77 4.60 -6.07 -2.55
C GLN A 77 4.98 -4.65 -2.98
N VAL A 78 6.18 -4.47 -3.55
CA VAL A 78 6.62 -3.17 -4.11
C VAL A 78 5.75 -2.78 -5.30
N LEU A 79 5.47 -3.71 -6.22
CA LEU A 79 4.65 -3.45 -7.39
C LEU A 79 3.17 -3.25 -7.04
N ALA A 80 2.62 -4.05 -6.11
CA ALA A 80 1.23 -3.95 -5.69
C ALA A 80 0.90 -2.57 -5.09
N ASN A 81 1.80 -2.01 -4.28
CA ASN A 81 1.56 -0.74 -3.60
C ASN A 81 2.15 0.47 -4.34
N GLY A 82 3.27 0.29 -5.05
CA GLY A 82 4.01 1.36 -5.74
C GLY A 82 3.75 1.43 -7.25
N GLY A 83 3.15 0.41 -7.85
CA GLY A 83 2.90 0.35 -9.29
C GLY A 83 1.90 1.39 -9.78
N MET A 84 0.70 1.43 -9.20
CA MET A 84 -0.35 2.40 -9.60
C MET A 84 0.06 3.87 -9.41
N PRO A 85 0.70 4.28 -8.29
CA PRO A 85 1.28 5.62 -8.20
C PRO A 85 2.32 5.86 -9.31
N THR A 86 3.19 4.89 -9.61
CA THR A 86 4.19 5.06 -10.68
C THR A 86 3.54 5.26 -12.05
N LEU A 87 2.48 4.52 -12.36
CA LEU A 87 1.72 4.70 -13.60
C LEU A 87 1.04 6.08 -13.66
N ALA A 88 0.57 6.60 -12.53
CA ALA A 88 0.03 7.96 -12.46
C ALA A 88 1.11 9.01 -12.77
N VAL A 89 2.35 8.83 -12.29
CA VAL A 89 3.49 9.70 -12.68
C VAL A 89 3.76 9.61 -14.18
N TRP A 90 3.71 8.40 -14.76
CA TRP A 90 3.90 8.22 -16.20
C TRP A 90 2.81 8.94 -16.99
N LEU A 91 1.55 8.86 -16.55
CA LEU A 91 0.45 9.57 -17.18
C LEU A 91 0.62 11.09 -17.11
N ALA A 92 1.01 11.62 -15.94
CA ALA A 92 1.27 13.04 -15.77
C ALA A 92 2.38 13.55 -16.71
N PHE A 93 3.38 12.70 -16.95
CA PHE A 93 4.51 13.02 -17.83
C PHE A 93 4.15 12.89 -19.32
N LEU A 94 3.56 11.77 -19.73
CA LEU A 94 3.30 11.44 -21.14
C LEU A 94 2.07 12.16 -21.70
N ALA A 95 1.12 12.53 -20.85
CA ALA A 95 -0.10 13.24 -21.25
C ALA A 95 -0.37 14.46 -20.35
N PRO A 96 0.37 15.57 -20.55
CA PRO A 96 0.27 16.76 -19.69
C PRO A 96 -1.13 17.35 -19.55
N ALA A 97 -2.00 17.15 -20.55
CA ALA A 97 -3.41 17.53 -20.51
C ALA A 97 -4.18 16.87 -19.34
N PHE A 98 -3.69 15.75 -18.82
CA PHE A 98 -4.25 15.05 -17.66
C PHE A 98 -3.38 15.17 -16.40
N ALA A 99 -2.33 16.01 -16.40
CA ALA A 99 -1.34 16.03 -15.34
C ALA A 99 -1.94 16.28 -13.94
N GLU A 100 -2.81 17.27 -13.79
CA GLU A 100 -3.45 17.56 -12.51
C GLU A 100 -4.21 16.35 -11.95
N ARG A 101 -5.03 15.71 -12.80
CA ARG A 101 -5.80 14.51 -12.45
C ARG A 101 -4.90 13.32 -12.13
N ALA A 102 -3.80 13.19 -12.87
CA ALA A 102 -2.80 12.17 -12.65
C ALA A 102 -2.05 12.38 -11.31
N TRP A 103 -1.79 13.62 -10.90
CA TRP A 103 -1.23 13.91 -9.58
C TRP A 103 -2.20 13.59 -8.44
N LEU A 104 -3.50 13.83 -8.62
CA LEU A 104 -4.51 13.38 -7.66
C LEU A 104 -4.58 11.85 -7.57
N ALA A 105 -4.49 11.16 -8.70
CA ALA A 105 -4.41 9.70 -8.74
C ALA A 105 -3.16 9.18 -8.00
N TYR A 106 -2.01 9.84 -8.20
CA TYR A 106 -0.75 9.53 -7.53
C TYR A 106 -0.89 9.61 -6.01
N VAL A 107 -1.35 10.76 -5.50
CA VAL A 107 -1.47 11.01 -4.07
C VAL A 107 -2.54 10.10 -3.45
N ALA A 108 -3.70 9.92 -4.10
CA ALA A 108 -4.76 9.04 -3.61
C ALA A 108 -4.31 7.57 -3.54
N SER A 109 -3.63 7.07 -4.57
CA SER A 109 -3.13 5.70 -4.61
C SER A 109 -2.09 5.43 -3.52
N LEU A 110 -1.19 6.39 -3.27
CA LEU A 110 -0.17 6.26 -2.25
C LEU A 110 -0.72 6.47 -0.84
N ALA A 111 -1.73 7.33 -0.69
CA ALA A 111 -2.50 7.50 0.53
C ALA A 111 -3.23 6.18 0.89
N CYS A 112 -3.88 5.53 -0.08
CA CYS A 112 -4.47 4.19 0.11
C CYS A 112 -3.43 3.19 0.62
N ALA A 113 -2.30 3.04 -0.06
CA ALA A 113 -1.27 2.07 0.33
C ALA A 113 -0.70 2.34 1.74
N THR A 114 -0.53 3.62 2.10
CA THR A 114 -0.03 4.03 3.42
C THR A 114 -1.08 3.80 4.49
N GLY A 115 -2.32 4.26 4.25
CA GLY A 115 -3.45 4.08 5.14
C GLY A 115 -3.73 2.61 5.43
N ASP A 116 -3.71 1.75 4.40
CA ASP A 116 -3.93 0.31 4.54
C ASP A 116 -2.85 -0.35 5.42
N THR A 117 -1.56 -0.04 5.16
CA THR A 117 -0.48 -0.58 5.98
C THR A 117 -0.61 -0.12 7.44
N TRP A 118 -0.89 1.16 7.66
CA TRP A 118 -1.05 1.71 9.01
C TRP A 118 -2.27 1.12 9.72
N ALA A 119 -3.38 0.95 9.00
CA ALA A 119 -4.59 0.32 9.52
C ALA A 119 -4.33 -1.11 9.97
N THR A 120 -3.62 -1.89 9.16
CA THR A 120 -3.28 -3.28 9.46
C THR A 120 -2.35 -3.37 10.67
N GLU A 121 -1.25 -2.61 10.69
CA GLU A 121 -0.25 -2.72 11.76
C GLU A 121 -0.75 -2.17 13.11
N ILE A 122 -1.45 -1.02 13.10
CA ILE A 122 -2.06 -0.46 14.31
C ILE A 122 -3.25 -1.33 14.76
N GLY A 123 -4.05 -1.84 13.81
CA GLY A 123 -5.17 -2.73 14.08
C GLY A 123 -4.75 -4.06 14.71
N ILE A 124 -3.66 -4.68 14.22
CA ILE A 124 -3.09 -5.88 14.82
C ILE A 124 -2.63 -5.61 16.25
N ARG A 125 -1.96 -4.46 16.48
CA ARG A 125 -1.38 -4.14 17.79
C ARG A 125 -2.40 -3.68 18.84
N TYR A 126 -3.41 -2.92 18.43
CA TYR A 126 -4.32 -2.20 19.33
C TYR A 126 -5.81 -2.44 19.07
N GLY A 127 -6.18 -3.15 18.00
CA GLY A 127 -7.58 -3.32 17.59
C GLY A 127 -8.45 -4.17 18.51
N ARG A 128 -7.84 -5.05 19.35
CA ARG A 128 -8.47 -5.96 20.33
C ARG A 128 -9.52 -6.92 19.76
N GLN A 129 -10.67 -6.42 19.30
CA GLN A 129 -11.79 -7.19 18.75
C GLN A 129 -12.19 -6.70 17.35
N PRO A 130 -11.34 -6.93 16.32
CA PRO A 130 -11.69 -6.57 14.95
C PRO A 130 -12.88 -7.41 14.45
N ARG A 131 -13.61 -6.84 13.48
CA ARG A 131 -14.83 -7.43 12.91
C ARG A 131 -14.75 -7.44 11.40
N LEU A 132 -15.23 -8.51 10.76
CA LEU A 132 -15.31 -8.55 9.29
C LEU A 132 -16.21 -7.44 8.77
N ILE A 133 -15.75 -6.70 7.77
CA ILE A 133 -16.49 -5.55 7.21
C ILE A 133 -17.86 -5.94 6.62
N LEU A 134 -17.98 -7.16 6.08
CA LEU A 134 -19.21 -7.64 5.44
C LEU A 134 -20.26 -8.18 6.42
N THR A 135 -19.83 -8.80 7.52
CA THR A 135 -20.73 -9.55 8.42
C THR A 135 -20.78 -8.99 9.83
N GLY A 136 -19.85 -8.11 10.21
CA GLY A 136 -19.70 -7.62 11.57
C GLY A 136 -19.24 -8.69 12.57
N ALA A 137 -18.96 -9.92 12.12
CA ALA A 137 -18.54 -11.02 12.97
C ALA A 137 -17.15 -10.76 13.58
N PRO A 138 -16.95 -10.99 14.89
CA PRO A 138 -15.65 -10.84 15.52
C PRO A 138 -14.67 -11.88 14.98
N VAL A 139 -13.45 -11.46 14.68
CA VAL A 139 -12.38 -12.31 14.14
C VAL A 139 -11.04 -12.00 14.81
N PRO A 140 -10.04 -12.90 14.73
CA PRO A 140 -8.70 -12.63 15.25
C PRO A 140 -8.05 -11.41 14.58
N PRO A 141 -7.24 -10.62 15.30
CA PRO A 141 -6.43 -9.56 14.71
C PRO A 141 -5.54 -10.05 13.56
N GLY A 142 -5.48 -9.26 12.49
CA GLY A 142 -4.73 -9.60 11.27
C GLY A 142 -5.49 -10.47 10.26
N THR A 143 -6.78 -10.72 10.48
CA THR A 143 -7.64 -11.38 9.47
C THR A 143 -7.92 -10.42 8.32
N SER A 144 -7.67 -10.83 7.06
CA SER A 144 -8.00 -10.00 5.89
C SER A 144 -9.49 -9.66 5.82
N GLY A 145 -9.77 -8.38 5.56
CA GLY A 145 -11.13 -7.82 5.54
C GLY A 145 -11.74 -7.52 6.90
N ALA A 146 -10.96 -7.61 7.98
CA ALA A 146 -11.39 -7.21 9.31
C ALA A 146 -11.03 -5.74 9.60
N VAL A 147 -11.99 -5.01 10.16
CA VAL A 147 -11.85 -3.61 10.57
C VAL A 147 -11.95 -3.47 12.09
N SER A 148 -11.21 -2.51 12.65
CA SER A 148 -11.27 -2.13 14.07
C SER A 148 -11.12 -0.63 14.19
N LEU A 149 -11.58 -0.04 15.30
CA LEU A 149 -11.45 1.40 15.54
C LEU A 149 -9.98 1.86 15.46
N ALA A 150 -9.06 1.10 16.07
CA ALA A 150 -7.63 1.42 16.02
C ALA A 150 -7.08 1.37 14.60
N GLY A 151 -7.47 0.37 13.81
CA GLY A 151 -7.10 0.29 12.39
C GLY A 151 -7.68 1.43 11.57
N THR A 152 -8.95 1.79 11.78
CA THR A 152 -9.58 2.93 11.10
C THR A 152 -8.87 4.25 11.41
N LEU A 153 -8.48 4.48 12.67
CA LEU A 153 -7.66 5.65 13.04
C LEU A 153 -6.28 5.60 12.36
N GLY A 154 -5.67 4.42 12.26
CA GLY A 154 -4.45 4.19 11.49
C GLY A 154 -4.60 4.57 10.01
N ALA A 155 -5.71 4.17 9.37
CA ALA A 155 -6.03 4.52 8.00
C ALA A 155 -6.17 6.04 7.82
N LEU A 156 -6.92 6.71 8.70
CA LEU A 156 -7.13 8.15 8.68
C LEU A 156 -5.80 8.91 8.75
N LEU A 157 -4.93 8.53 9.69
CA LEU A 157 -3.62 9.17 9.90
C LEU A 157 -2.64 8.85 8.77
N GLY A 158 -2.54 7.60 8.33
CA GLY A 158 -1.63 7.18 7.26
C GLY A 158 -1.99 7.80 5.91
N SER A 159 -3.26 7.76 5.52
CA SER A 159 -3.74 8.44 4.31
C SER A 159 -3.60 9.95 4.41
N GLY A 160 -3.89 10.51 5.60
CA GLY A 160 -3.79 11.95 5.86
C GLY A 160 -2.37 12.48 5.78
N LEU A 161 -1.38 11.70 6.23
CA LEU A 161 0.04 12.03 6.10
C LEU A 161 0.43 12.23 4.63
N ILE A 162 0.09 11.28 3.76
CA ILE A 162 0.44 11.37 2.34
C ILE A 162 -0.30 12.51 1.65
N ALA A 163 -1.61 12.63 1.87
CA ALA A 163 -2.40 13.72 1.29
C ALA A 163 -1.89 15.09 1.76
N GLY A 164 -1.56 15.23 3.05
CA GLY A 164 -1.05 16.47 3.63
C GLY A 164 0.31 16.86 3.10
N LEU A 165 1.22 15.88 2.93
CA LEU A 165 2.49 16.11 2.23
C LEU A 165 2.30 16.45 0.76
N GLY A 166 1.26 15.91 0.11
CA GLY A 166 0.84 16.33 -1.23
C GLY A 166 0.42 17.81 -1.25
N ALA A 167 -0.37 18.26 -0.28
CA ALA A 167 -0.74 19.68 -0.16
C ALA A 167 0.48 20.59 0.05
N LEU A 168 1.37 20.24 0.97
CA LEU A 168 2.54 21.05 1.31
C LEU A 168 3.65 21.01 0.25
N GLY A 169 3.90 19.83 -0.33
CA GLY A 169 5.03 19.60 -1.23
C GLY A 169 4.68 19.71 -2.70
N MET A 170 3.45 19.33 -3.10
CA MET A 170 2.99 19.33 -4.49
C MET A 170 1.96 20.42 -4.78
N GLY A 171 1.57 21.21 -3.77
CA GLY A 171 0.69 22.36 -3.95
C GLY A 171 -0.79 22.00 -4.13
N LEU A 172 -1.24 20.86 -3.61
CA LEU A 172 -2.68 20.54 -3.64
C LEU A 172 -3.49 21.60 -2.86
N SER A 173 -4.58 22.07 -3.47
CA SER A 173 -5.56 22.91 -2.79
C SER A 173 -6.26 22.15 -1.65
N ALA A 174 -6.97 22.86 -0.77
CA ALA A 174 -7.72 22.22 0.31
C ALA A 174 -8.76 21.21 -0.22
N ALA A 175 -9.40 21.52 -1.34
CA ALA A 175 -10.37 20.63 -1.98
C ALA A 175 -9.70 19.38 -2.57
N GLN A 176 -8.55 19.55 -3.25
CA GLN A 176 -7.74 18.46 -3.77
C GLN A 176 -7.17 17.57 -2.66
N PHE A 177 -6.74 18.14 -1.54
CA PHE A 177 -6.32 17.41 -0.34
C PHE A 177 -7.46 16.52 0.19
N LEU A 178 -8.64 17.09 0.43
CA LEU A 178 -9.79 16.34 0.94
C LEU A 178 -10.19 15.22 -0.03
N TRP A 179 -10.13 15.50 -1.33
CA TRP A 179 -10.43 14.51 -2.36
C TRP A 179 -9.43 13.37 -2.38
N ALA A 180 -8.13 13.66 -2.43
CA ALA A 180 -7.09 12.64 -2.44
C ALA A 180 -7.08 11.82 -1.14
N TRP A 181 -7.31 12.47 0.00
CA TRP A 181 -7.45 11.80 1.30
C TRP A 181 -8.66 10.86 1.33
N GLY A 182 -9.84 11.35 0.92
CA GLY A 182 -11.07 10.56 0.83
C GLY A 182 -10.96 9.40 -0.15
N ALA A 183 -10.37 9.62 -1.33
CA ALA A 183 -10.10 8.58 -2.32
C ALA A 183 -9.14 7.51 -1.79
N GLY A 184 -8.10 7.92 -1.05
CA GLY A 184 -7.20 7.01 -0.35
C GLY A 184 -7.94 6.13 0.67
N LEU A 185 -8.79 6.73 1.50
CA LEU A 185 -9.61 6.00 2.49
C LEU A 185 -10.62 5.05 1.82
N ALA A 186 -11.24 5.47 0.72
CA ALA A 186 -12.12 4.61 -0.06
C ALA A 186 -11.37 3.38 -0.59
N GLY A 187 -10.11 3.55 -1.01
CA GLY A 187 -9.22 2.45 -1.36
C GLY A 187 -8.94 1.49 -0.20
N VAL A 188 -8.67 2.00 1.01
CA VAL A 188 -8.48 1.16 2.21
C VAL A 188 -9.75 0.36 2.52
N MET A 189 -10.93 0.96 2.36
CA MET A 189 -12.20 0.25 2.54
C MET A 189 -12.41 -0.80 1.45
N LEU A 190 -12.04 -0.50 0.20
CA LEU A 190 -12.08 -1.44 -0.91
C LEU A 190 -11.17 -2.66 -0.64
N ASP A 191 -9.96 -2.45 -0.12
CA ASP A 191 -9.07 -3.51 0.31
C ASP A 191 -9.78 -4.46 1.30
N SER A 192 -10.35 -3.89 2.36
CA SER A 192 -11.08 -4.67 3.36
C SER A 192 -12.29 -5.42 2.78
N LEU A 193 -13.03 -4.81 1.83
CA LEU A 193 -14.15 -5.46 1.16
C LEU A 193 -13.69 -6.64 0.30
N LEU A 194 -12.62 -6.46 -0.48
CA LEU A 194 -12.03 -7.51 -1.32
C LEU A 194 -11.45 -8.65 -0.46
N GLY A 195 -10.75 -8.32 0.62
CA GLY A 195 -10.20 -9.26 1.59
C GLY A 195 -11.26 -10.08 2.32
N ALA A 196 -12.43 -9.49 2.57
CA ALA A 196 -13.55 -10.18 3.20
C ALA A 196 -14.36 -11.05 2.20
N SER A 197 -14.38 -10.71 0.91
CA SER A 197 -15.25 -11.33 -0.10
C SER A 197 -14.55 -12.32 -1.03
N VAL A 198 -13.53 -11.87 -1.76
CA VAL A 198 -12.98 -12.57 -2.94
C VAL A 198 -11.53 -13.00 -2.76
N GLN A 199 -10.80 -12.53 -1.76
CA GLN A 199 -9.42 -12.95 -1.50
C GLN A 199 -9.31 -14.44 -1.21
N ALA A 200 -8.29 -15.07 -1.77
CA ALA A 200 -8.00 -16.49 -1.59
C ALA A 200 -7.76 -16.81 -0.11
N ARG A 201 -8.45 -17.85 0.37
CA ARG A 201 -8.19 -18.44 1.69
C ARG A 201 -7.89 -19.92 1.53
N PHE A 202 -6.96 -20.38 2.34
CA PHE A 202 -6.47 -21.75 2.34
C PHE A 202 -6.62 -22.37 3.73
N VAL A 203 -6.61 -23.69 3.80
CA VAL A 203 -6.55 -24.46 5.05
C VAL A 203 -5.27 -25.26 5.06
N CYS A 204 -4.51 -25.13 6.15
CA CYS A 204 -3.31 -25.93 6.37
C CYS A 204 -3.69 -27.39 6.59
N GLN A 205 -3.19 -28.31 5.75
CA GLN A 205 -3.47 -29.74 5.89
C GLN A 205 -2.93 -30.35 7.19
N ARG A 206 -1.90 -29.75 7.79
CA ARG A 206 -1.26 -30.27 9.00
C ARG A 206 -1.91 -29.83 10.31
N CYS A 207 -2.33 -28.56 10.41
CA CYS A 207 -2.88 -28.00 11.65
C CYS A 207 -4.32 -27.52 11.54
N GLN A 208 -4.93 -27.67 10.35
CA GLN A 208 -6.32 -27.33 10.06
C GLN A 208 -6.70 -25.85 10.29
N LYS A 209 -5.69 -24.98 10.47
CA LYS A 209 -5.90 -23.53 10.57
C LYS A 209 -6.12 -22.91 9.20
N ARG A 210 -7.05 -21.95 9.14
CA ARG A 210 -7.21 -21.06 7.98
C ARG A 210 -5.99 -20.15 7.86
N THR A 211 -5.53 -19.94 6.65
CA THR A 211 -4.36 -19.12 6.33
C THR A 211 -4.53 -18.49 4.95
N GLU A 212 -3.86 -17.38 4.72
CA GLU A 212 -3.80 -16.72 3.42
C GLU A 212 -2.57 -17.16 2.61
N SER A 213 -1.65 -17.90 3.26
CA SER A 213 -0.47 -18.47 2.62
C SER A 213 -0.80 -19.78 1.91
N ARG A 214 -0.22 -19.96 0.72
CA ARG A 214 -0.30 -21.22 -0.04
C ARG A 214 0.51 -22.35 0.59
N VAL A 215 1.38 -22.04 1.55
CA VAL A 215 2.20 -23.00 2.30
C VAL A 215 2.13 -22.66 3.78
N HIS A 216 1.80 -23.64 4.62
CA HIS A 216 1.72 -23.46 6.06
C HIS A 216 2.20 -24.72 6.78
N CYS A 217 2.91 -24.59 7.90
CA CYS A 217 3.56 -25.70 8.60
C CYS A 217 4.48 -26.58 7.70
N GLY A 218 5.07 -25.99 6.66
CA GLY A 218 5.95 -26.67 5.70
C GLY A 218 5.23 -27.54 4.67
N VAL A 219 3.89 -27.52 4.60
CA VAL A 219 3.10 -28.27 3.63
C VAL A 219 2.24 -27.33 2.77
N PRO A 220 1.92 -27.69 1.52
CA PRO A 220 0.95 -26.95 0.71
C PRO A 220 -0.40 -26.86 1.43
N ALA A 221 -0.96 -25.65 1.46
CA ALA A 221 -2.30 -25.41 2.00
C ALA A 221 -3.34 -25.64 0.89
N GLU A 222 -4.48 -26.24 1.24
CA GLU A 222 -5.56 -26.51 0.29
C GLU A 222 -6.46 -25.29 0.17
N TRP A 223 -6.86 -24.97 -1.06
CA TRP A 223 -7.78 -23.86 -1.31
C TRP A 223 -9.14 -24.12 -0.66
N HIS A 224 -9.69 -23.11 0.00
CA HIS A 224 -10.97 -23.19 0.70
C HIS A 224 -12.03 -22.23 0.13
N SER A 225 -11.66 -20.98 -0.17
CA SER A 225 -12.60 -19.97 -0.67
C SER A 225 -11.91 -18.82 -1.41
N GLY A 226 -12.70 -17.98 -2.08
CA GLY A 226 -12.20 -16.83 -2.85
C GLY A 226 -11.58 -17.24 -4.19
N TRP A 227 -11.08 -16.27 -4.94
CA TRP A 227 -10.42 -16.51 -6.22
C TRP A 227 -9.01 -17.00 -6.01
N ARG A 228 -8.70 -18.21 -6.50
CA ARG A 228 -7.41 -18.91 -6.28
C ARG A 228 -6.16 -18.08 -6.58
N TRP A 229 -6.23 -17.14 -7.51
CA TRP A 229 -5.11 -16.31 -7.90
C TRP A 229 -4.99 -15.01 -7.10
N LEU A 230 -6.07 -14.56 -6.42
CA LEU A 230 -6.12 -13.28 -5.74
C LEU A 230 -5.61 -13.41 -4.31
N ASP A 231 -4.31 -13.16 -4.13
CA ASP A 231 -3.67 -13.03 -2.82
C ASP A 231 -3.72 -11.59 -2.30
N ASN A 232 -3.08 -11.35 -1.15
CA ASN A 232 -3.01 -10.01 -0.55
C ASN A 232 -2.35 -8.99 -1.51
N ASN A 233 -1.33 -9.36 -2.28
CA ASN A 233 -0.71 -8.42 -3.22
C ASN A 233 -1.68 -8.01 -4.32
N GLY A 234 -2.47 -8.97 -4.83
CA GLY A 234 -3.53 -8.69 -5.79
C GLY A 234 -4.61 -7.76 -5.22
N VAL A 235 -5.01 -7.97 -3.96
CA VAL A 235 -5.98 -7.10 -3.28
C VAL A 235 -5.44 -5.68 -3.11
N ASN A 236 -4.22 -5.51 -2.60
CA ASN A 236 -3.56 -4.20 -2.50
C ASN A 236 -3.46 -3.50 -3.87
N ALA A 237 -3.14 -4.23 -4.94
CA ALA A 237 -3.07 -3.68 -6.29
C ALA A 237 -4.43 -3.17 -6.80
N LEU A 238 -5.52 -3.90 -6.51
CA LEU A 238 -6.88 -3.47 -6.85
C LEU A 238 -7.35 -2.29 -5.99
N ALA A 239 -6.99 -2.28 -4.70
CA ALA A 239 -7.31 -1.19 -3.78
C ALA A 239 -6.64 0.12 -4.20
N THR A 240 -5.33 0.07 -4.47
CA THR A 240 -4.56 1.23 -4.95
C THR A 240 -5.02 1.69 -6.32
N LEU A 241 -5.40 0.78 -7.23
CA LEU A 241 -6.05 1.12 -8.49
C LEU A 241 -7.38 1.86 -8.27
N GLY A 242 -8.24 1.35 -7.39
CA GLY A 242 -9.52 1.98 -7.07
C GLY A 242 -9.35 3.39 -6.50
N ALA A 243 -8.37 3.59 -5.61
CA ALA A 243 -8.00 4.91 -5.11
C ALA A 243 -7.45 5.83 -6.21
N ALA A 244 -6.58 5.31 -7.09
CA ALA A 244 -6.04 6.06 -8.23
C ALA A 244 -7.15 6.54 -9.17
N LEU A 245 -8.08 5.66 -9.54
CA LEU A 245 -9.22 5.97 -10.41
C LEU A 245 -10.13 7.03 -9.76
N THR A 246 -10.43 6.87 -8.47
CA THR A 246 -11.23 7.85 -7.71
C THR A 246 -10.52 9.21 -7.64
N GLY A 247 -9.21 9.23 -7.36
CA GLY A 247 -8.39 10.43 -7.40
C GLY A 247 -8.44 11.12 -8.76
N PHE A 248 -8.29 10.33 -9.84
CA PHE A 248 -8.34 10.82 -11.23
C PHE A 248 -9.69 11.42 -11.64
N MET A 249 -10.78 11.07 -10.97
CA MET A 249 -12.11 11.64 -11.23
C MET A 249 -12.30 13.03 -10.64
N GLY A 250 -11.40 13.47 -9.75
CA GLY A 250 -11.43 14.82 -9.19
C GLY A 250 -11.30 15.89 -10.28
N ARG A 251 -12.17 16.90 -10.23
CA ARG A 251 -12.16 18.07 -11.11
C ARG A 251 -12.17 19.30 -10.20
N PHE A 252 -11.11 20.10 -10.27
CA PHE A 252 -10.90 21.28 -9.44
C PHE A 252 -10.51 22.47 -10.31
#